data_AF-A3LUB5-F1
#
_entry.id   AF-A3LUB5-F1
#
_cell.length_a   1.000
_cell.length_b   1.000
_cell.length_c   1.000
_cell.angle_alpha   90.00
_cell.angle_beta   90.00
_cell.angle_gamma   90.00
#
_symmetry.space_group_name_H-M   'P 1'
#
loop_
_entity.id
_entity.type
_entity.pdbx_description
1 polymer ?
#
loop_
_entity_poly.entity_id
_entity_poly.type
_entity_poly.pdbx_seq_one_letter_code
_entity_poly.pdbx_strand_id
1 'polypeptide(L)'
;PILKRIPKFLHRYTTRFMNAPVSHVVSFLILHELTAIVPLLSLWYLFHQFPDMLPSFDLPTWAIDKGTKIIDDAMNKYDFADYSINEKFQFIMEGAYAFVVVKFLLPIRLVVSLGLMPSFARWFVIPFTKIF
;
A
#
# COMPACT_ATOMS: atom_id res chain seq x y z
N PRO A 1 20.98 -12.54 -28.36
CA PRO A 1 19.94 -11.66 -27.75
C PRO A 1 19.08 -12.45 -26.76
N ILE A 2 18.84 -11.90 -25.57
CA ILE A 2 18.12 -12.54 -24.45
C ILE A 2 16.71 -13.02 -24.85
N LEU A 3 16.08 -12.37 -25.85
CA LEU A 3 14.79 -12.76 -26.43
C LEU A 3 14.70 -14.21 -26.94
N LYS A 4 15.81 -14.82 -27.40
CA LYS A 4 15.79 -16.21 -27.92
C LYS A 4 15.57 -17.25 -26.82
N ARG A 5 15.74 -16.89 -25.55
CA ARG A 5 15.61 -17.79 -24.40
C ARG A 5 14.22 -17.77 -23.76
N ILE A 6 13.31 -16.94 -24.27
CA ILE A 6 11.97 -16.75 -23.72
C ILE A 6 10.95 -17.38 -24.67
N PRO A 7 10.02 -18.23 -24.17
CA PRO A 7 9.06 -18.90 -25.04
C PRO A 7 8.13 -17.90 -25.74
N LYS A 8 7.71 -18.22 -26.97
CA LYS A 8 7.03 -17.29 -27.89
C LYS A 8 5.77 -16.61 -27.31
N PHE A 9 5.09 -17.24 -26.37
CA PHE A 9 3.90 -16.66 -25.72
C PHE A 9 4.25 -15.49 -24.78
N LEU A 10 5.44 -15.46 -24.18
CA LEU A 10 5.89 -14.38 -23.30
C LEU A 10 6.48 -13.19 -24.05
N HIS A 11 6.82 -13.34 -25.33
CA HIS A 11 7.34 -12.25 -26.17
C HIS A 11 6.43 -11.02 -26.22
N ARG A 12 5.11 -11.24 -26.18
CA ARG A 12 4.10 -10.15 -26.20
C ARG A 12 4.17 -9.26 -24.94
N TYR A 13 4.62 -9.82 -23.82
CA TYR A 13 4.78 -9.10 -22.56
C TYR A 13 6.17 -8.47 -22.47
N THR A 14 7.23 -9.21 -22.82
CA THR A 14 8.62 -8.75 -22.70
C THR A 14 9.02 -7.68 -23.71
N THR A 15 8.43 -7.66 -24.91
CA THR A 15 8.69 -6.60 -25.91
C THR A 15 8.33 -5.18 -25.43
N ARG A 16 7.40 -5.04 -24.48
CA ARG A 16 7.04 -3.73 -23.90
C ARG A 16 7.97 -3.28 -22.78
N PHE A 17 8.53 -4.21 -22.01
CA PHE A 17 9.49 -3.90 -20.94
C PHE A 17 10.87 -3.48 -21.45
N MET A 18 11.30 -3.96 -22.63
CA MET A 18 12.66 -3.72 -23.11
C MET A 18 12.92 -2.30 -23.65
N ASN A 19 11.88 -1.57 -24.06
CA ASN A 19 12.08 -0.27 -24.72
C ASN A 19 12.06 0.94 -23.75
N ALA A 20 11.58 0.77 -22.50
CA ALA A 20 11.62 1.81 -21.46
C ALA A 20 11.51 1.20 -20.03
N PRO A 21 12.46 0.34 -19.61
CA PRO A 21 12.35 -0.43 -18.37
C PRO A 21 12.24 0.45 -17.12
N VAL A 22 12.96 1.59 -17.10
CA VAL A 22 12.97 2.50 -15.94
C VAL A 22 11.62 3.18 -15.74
N SER A 23 11.03 3.76 -16.79
CA SER A 23 9.73 4.44 -16.69
C SER A 23 8.61 3.50 -16.24
N HIS A 24 8.70 2.23 -16.67
CA HIS A 24 7.77 1.18 -16.27
C HIS A 24 7.93 0.83 -14.78
N VAL A 25 9.16 0.57 -14.33
CA VAL A 25 9.43 0.29 -12.91
C VAL A 25 9.02 1.47 -12.02
N VAL A 26 9.35 2.70 -12.40
CA VAL A 26 8.97 3.92 -11.67
C VAL A 26 7.44 4.06 -11.60
N SER A 27 6.75 3.83 -12.73
CA SER A 27 5.28 3.85 -12.75
C SER A 27 4.67 2.80 -11.83
N PHE A 28 5.24 1.59 -11.83
CA PHE A 28 4.79 0.51 -10.96
C PHE A 28 4.96 0.90 -9.49
N LEU A 29 6.13 1.41 -9.10
CA LEU A 29 6.39 1.83 -7.72
C LEU A 29 5.43 2.94 -7.28
N ILE A 30 5.25 3.98 -8.10
CA ILE A 30 4.32 5.07 -7.77
C ILE A 30 2.89 4.54 -7.60
N LEU A 31 2.41 3.73 -8.55
CA LEU A 31 1.08 3.13 -8.45
C LEU A 31 0.96 2.18 -7.26
N HIS A 32 2.01 1.43 -6.94
CA HIS A 32 2.04 0.51 -5.81
C HIS A 32 1.91 1.27 -4.48
N GLU A 33 2.67 2.34 -4.31
CA GLU A 33 2.59 3.19 -3.11
C GLU A 33 1.24 3.90 -3.02
N LEU A 34 0.74 4.46 -4.13
CA LEU A 34 -0.55 5.15 -4.14
C LEU A 34 -1.70 4.21 -3.79
N THR A 35 -1.71 3.00 -4.35
CA THR A 35 -2.71 1.97 -4.04
C THR A 35 -2.51 1.33 -2.66
N ALA A 36 -1.43 1.63 -1.94
CA ALA A 36 -1.28 1.30 -0.52
C ALA A 36 -1.78 2.43 0.39
N ILE A 37 -1.38 3.67 0.11
CA ILE A 37 -1.67 4.85 0.95
C ILE A 37 -3.15 5.22 0.87
N VAL A 38 -3.73 5.27 -0.33
CA VAL A 38 -5.13 5.71 -0.51
C VAL A 38 -6.10 4.79 0.24
N PRO A 39 -6.05 3.45 0.08
CA PRO A 39 -6.93 2.57 0.85
C PRO A 39 -6.64 2.58 2.34
N LEU A 40 -5.37 2.70 2.76
CA LEU A 40 -5.00 2.75 4.17
C LEU A 40 -5.64 3.95 4.86
N LEU A 41 -5.44 5.15 4.33
CA LEU A 41 -5.99 6.38 4.90
C LEU A 41 -7.52 6.41 4.79
N SER A 42 -8.08 5.91 3.69
CA SER A 42 -9.53 5.86 3.50
C SER A 42 -10.18 4.94 4.52
N LEU A 43 -9.67 3.71 4.68
CA LEU A 43 -10.20 2.75 5.65
C LEU A 43 -10.03 3.24 7.08
N TRP A 44 -8.86 3.78 7.40
CA TRP A 44 -8.60 4.30 8.74
C TRP A 44 -9.55 5.46 9.09
N TYR A 45 -9.73 6.41 8.16
CA TYR A 45 -10.69 7.49 8.33
C TYR A 45 -12.13 6.98 8.45
N LEU A 46 -12.53 5.98 7.66
CA LEU A 46 -13.85 5.38 7.75
C LEU A 46 -14.08 4.67 9.09
N PHE A 47 -13.11 3.92 9.59
CA PHE A 47 -13.20 3.27 10.90
C PHE A 47 -13.28 4.29 12.04
N HIS A 48 -12.55 5.40 11.90
CA HIS A 48 -12.59 6.48 12.87
C HIS A 48 -13.96 7.20 12.89
N GLN A 49 -14.56 7.43 11.73
CA GLN A 49 -15.88 8.07 11.62
C GLN A 49 -17.03 7.11 11.95
N PHE A 50 -16.86 5.81 11.67
CA PHE A 50 -17.87 4.78 11.85
C PHE A 50 -17.28 3.59 12.63
N PRO A 51 -17.18 3.68 13.96
CA PRO A 51 -16.63 2.61 14.79
C PRO A 51 -17.35 1.26 14.63
N ASP A 52 -18.66 1.29 14.34
CA ASP A 52 -19.48 0.10 14.11
C ASP A 52 -19.09 -0.67 12.82
N MET A 53 -18.31 -0.05 11.93
CA MET A 53 -17.82 -0.69 10.70
C MET A 53 -16.51 -1.46 10.92
N LEU A 54 -15.97 -1.47 12.14
CA LEU A 54 -14.77 -2.25 12.44
C LEU A 54 -15.01 -3.72 12.10
N PRO A 55 -14.10 -4.36 11.34
CA PRO A 55 -14.27 -5.76 10.99
C PRO A 55 -14.28 -6.65 12.25
N SER A 56 -15.17 -7.63 12.28
CA SER A 56 -15.30 -8.57 13.40
C SER A 56 -14.26 -9.71 13.39
N PHE A 57 -13.29 -9.67 12.48
CA PHE A 57 -12.24 -10.69 12.43
C PHE A 57 -11.12 -10.33 13.39
N ASP A 58 -10.47 -11.32 13.97
CA ASP A 58 -9.32 -11.07 14.84
C ASP A 58 -8.10 -10.61 14.04
N LEU A 59 -7.40 -9.60 14.56
CA LEU A 59 -6.12 -9.20 14.00
C LEU A 59 -5.12 -10.37 14.10
N PRO A 60 -4.33 -10.64 13.05
CA PRO A 60 -3.30 -11.66 13.13
C PRO A 60 -2.24 -11.24 14.16
N THR A 61 -1.62 -12.22 14.83
CA THR A 61 -0.67 -12.00 15.94
C THR A 61 0.43 -11.00 15.61
N TRP A 62 1.04 -11.09 14.43
CA TRP A 62 2.09 -10.16 14.00
C TRP A 62 1.61 -8.70 13.90
N ALA A 63 0.32 -8.46 13.66
CA ALA A 63 -0.27 -7.12 13.59
C ALA A 63 -0.56 -6.59 14.99
N ILE A 64 -1.07 -7.46 15.87
CA ILE A 64 -1.25 -7.15 17.30
C ILE A 64 0.10 -6.77 17.91
N ASP A 65 1.13 -7.61 17.75
CA ASP A 65 2.47 -7.35 18.29
C ASP A 65 3.05 -6.01 17.83
N LYS A 66 2.78 -5.63 16.57
CA LYS A 66 3.22 -4.33 16.04
C LYS A 66 2.39 -3.18 16.63
N GLY A 67 1.09 -3.34 16.73
CA GLY A 67 0.20 -2.35 17.34
C GLY A 67 0.54 -2.09 18.81
N THR A 68 0.70 -3.15 19.59
CA THR A 68 1.09 -3.08 21.01
C THR A 68 2.43 -2.39 21.19
N LYS A 69 3.46 -2.69 20.38
CA LYS A 69 4.75 -1.98 20.45
C LYS A 69 4.62 -0.48 20.17
N ILE A 70 3.81 -0.08 19.19
CA ILE A 70 3.57 1.33 18.87
C ILE A 70 2.87 2.02 20.05
N ILE A 71 1.90 1.34 20.68
CA ILE A 71 1.20 1.83 21.88
C ILE A 71 2.21 2.00 23.02
N ASP A 72 3.00 0.97 23.33
CA ASP A 72 3.99 0.99 24.40
C ASP A 72 5.03 2.08 24.18
N ASP A 73 5.57 2.23 22.96
CA ASP A 73 6.53 3.27 22.61
C ASP A 73 5.91 4.67 22.75
N ALA A 74 4.65 4.85 22.33
CA ALA A 74 3.95 6.12 22.47
C ALA A 74 3.65 6.47 23.93
N MET A 75 3.27 5.48 24.75
CA MET A 75 3.04 5.64 26.19
C MET A 75 4.34 5.97 26.93
N ASN A 76 5.44 5.32 26.59
CA ASN A 76 6.74 5.54 27.24
C ASN A 76 7.39 6.87 26.83
N LYS A 77 7.21 7.29 25.57
CA LYS A 77 7.84 8.51 25.04
C LYS A 77 7.10 9.78 25.44
N TYR A 78 5.80 9.68 25.70
CA TYR A 78 5.00 10.81 26.07
C TYR A 78 4.21 10.54 27.34
N ASP A 79 4.63 11.19 28.43
CA ASP A 79 3.93 11.22 29.71
C ASP A 79 2.68 12.11 29.59
N PHE A 80 1.69 11.65 28.80
CA PHE A 80 0.44 12.35 28.52
C PHE A 80 -0.65 11.89 29.49
N ALA A 81 -0.59 12.36 30.73
CA ALA A 81 -1.59 12.09 31.76
C ALA A 81 -3.01 12.64 31.44
N ASP A 82 -3.15 13.54 30.45
CA ASP A 82 -4.40 14.28 30.19
C ASP A 82 -5.27 13.75 29.03
N TYR A 83 -4.82 12.77 28.24
CA TYR A 83 -5.66 12.16 27.20
C TYR A 83 -6.17 10.78 27.61
N SER A 84 -7.43 10.48 27.28
CA SER A 84 -8.03 9.16 27.47
C SER A 84 -7.18 8.07 26.78
N ILE A 85 -6.65 7.14 27.58
CA ILE A 85 -5.91 5.96 27.09
C ILE A 85 -6.76 5.16 26.09
N ASN A 86 -8.08 5.13 26.31
CA ASN A 86 -9.01 4.39 25.47
C ASN A 86 -9.14 4.99 24.06
N GLU A 87 -9.16 6.32 23.93
CA GLU A 87 -9.24 6.98 22.62
C GLU A 87 -7.97 6.74 21.80
N LYS A 88 -6.80 6.81 22.44
CA LYS A 88 -5.51 6.51 21.80
C LYS A 88 -5.45 5.05 21.36
N PHE A 89 -5.89 4.15 22.24
CA PHE A 89 -5.92 2.72 21.97
C PHE A 89 -6.81 2.44 20.77
N GLN A 90 -8.03 2.98 20.76
CA GLN A 90 -8.98 2.81 19.67
C GLN A 90 -8.42 3.35 18.34
N PHE A 91 -7.84 4.55 18.33
CA PHE A 91 -7.24 5.14 17.12
C PHE A 91 -6.12 4.28 16.52
N ILE A 92 -5.25 3.71 17.37
CA ILE A 92 -4.17 2.82 16.93
C ILE A 92 -4.74 1.49 16.41
N MET A 93 -5.75 0.94 17.09
CA MET A 93 -6.42 -0.28 16.66
C MET A 93 -7.12 -0.11 15.30
N GLU A 94 -7.83 1.00 15.08
CA GLU A 94 -8.42 1.36 13.79
C GLU A 94 -7.36 1.37 12.68
N GLY A 95 -6.20 1.95 12.95
CA GLY A 95 -5.06 1.94 12.03
C GLY A 95 -4.50 0.54 11.78
N ALA A 96 -4.43 -0.31 12.80
CA ALA A 96 -3.99 -1.69 12.69
C ALA A 96 -4.95 -2.54 11.83
N TYR A 97 -6.26 -2.39 12.02
CA TYR A 97 -7.28 -3.01 11.17
C TYR A 97 -7.15 -2.55 9.72
N ALA A 98 -7.06 -1.25 9.47
CA ALA A 98 -6.87 -0.71 8.13
C ALA A 98 -5.60 -1.27 7.47
N PHE A 99 -4.49 -1.33 8.21
CA PHE A 99 -3.24 -1.90 7.72
C PHE A 99 -3.37 -3.37 7.34
N VAL A 100 -4.01 -4.17 8.19
CA VAL A 100 -4.23 -5.60 7.95
C VAL A 100 -5.09 -5.82 6.70
N VAL A 101 -6.18 -5.07 6.55
CA VAL A 101 -7.02 -5.12 5.35
C VAL A 101 -6.21 -4.78 4.10
N VAL A 102 -5.45 -3.68 4.11
CA VAL A 102 -4.59 -3.29 2.98
C VAL A 102 -3.55 -4.37 2.69
N LYS A 103 -2.99 -5.02 3.71
CA LYS A 103 -2.04 -6.11 3.54
C LYS A 103 -2.70 -7.35 2.91
N PHE A 104 -3.94 -7.66 3.26
CA PHE A 104 -4.70 -8.71 2.56
C PHE A 104 -5.01 -8.35 1.11
N LEU A 105 -5.13 -7.06 0.77
CA LEU A 105 -5.30 -6.60 -0.61
C LEU A 105 -4.00 -6.65 -1.45
N LEU A 106 -2.85 -7.07 -0.90
CA LEU A 106 -1.58 -7.21 -1.65
C LEU A 106 -1.70 -7.86 -3.04
N PRO A 107 -2.28 -9.06 -3.21
CA PRO A 107 -2.36 -9.70 -4.52
C PRO A 107 -3.17 -8.87 -5.52
N ILE A 108 -4.27 -8.27 -5.08
CA ILE A 108 -5.11 -7.40 -5.92
C ILE A 108 -4.32 -6.14 -6.29
N ARG A 109 -3.64 -5.52 -5.34
CA ARG A 109 -2.81 -4.32 -5.57
C ARG A 109 -1.73 -4.59 -6.61
N LEU A 110 -1.04 -5.73 -6.54
CA LEU A 110 -0.04 -6.11 -7.54
C LEU A 110 -0.65 -6.21 -8.94
N VAL A 111 -1.80 -6.87 -9.09
CA VAL A 111 -2.49 -7.00 -10.38
C VAL A 111 -2.92 -5.64 -10.93
N VAL A 112 -3.50 -4.79 -10.08
CA VAL A 112 -3.95 -3.44 -10.44
C VAL A 112 -2.76 -2.56 -10.83
N SER A 113 -1.70 -2.51 -10.03
CA SER A 113 -0.50 -1.72 -10.32
C SER A 113 0.18 -2.17 -11.60
N LEU A 114 0.31 -3.49 -11.84
CA LEU A 114 0.91 -4.04 -13.07
C LEU A 114 0.04 -3.74 -14.31
N GLY A 115 -1.28 -3.83 -14.19
CA GLY A 115 -2.21 -3.53 -15.28
C GLY A 115 -2.26 -2.06 -15.67
N LEU A 116 -2.18 -1.16 -14.68
CA LEU A 116 -2.24 0.29 -14.89
C LEU A 116 -0.89 0.91 -15.27
N MET A 117 0.23 0.27 -14.91
CA MET A 117 1.60 0.72 -15.22
C MET A 117 1.80 1.20 -16.66
N PRO A 118 1.44 0.45 -17.74
CA PRO A 118 1.68 0.89 -19.11
C PRO A 118 0.88 2.14 -19.51
N SER A 119 -0.28 2.38 -18.92
CA SER A 119 -1.07 3.59 -19.17
C SER A 119 -0.54 4.77 -18.37
N PHE A 120 -0.19 4.54 -17.09
CA PHE A 120 0.38 5.56 -16.21
C PHE A 120 1.75 6.04 -16.70
N ALA A 121 2.61 5.13 -17.17
CA ALA A 121 3.91 5.49 -17.73
C ALA A 121 3.78 6.47 -18.91
N ARG A 122 2.77 6.26 -19.76
CA ARG A 122 2.51 7.11 -20.92
C ARG A 122 1.95 8.48 -20.55
N TRP A 123 1.09 8.54 -19.55
CA TRP A 123 0.40 9.76 -19.14
C TRP A 123 1.18 10.64 -18.17
N PHE A 124 1.90 10.05 -17.24
CA PHE A 124 2.55 10.80 -16.15
C PHE A 124 4.07 10.75 -16.25
N VAL A 125 4.67 9.57 -16.41
CA VAL A 125 6.14 9.45 -16.34
C VAL A 125 6.85 10.01 -17.57
N ILE A 126 6.42 9.63 -18.79
CA ILE A 126 7.06 10.09 -20.03
C ILE A 126 7.01 11.63 -20.17
N PRO A 127 5.87 12.31 -19.92
CA PRO A 127 5.83 13.77 -19.99
C PRO A 127 6.75 14.43 -18.96
N PHE A 128 6.75 13.96 -17.71
CA PHE A 128 7.64 14.50 -16.67
C PHE A 128 9.12 14.34 -17.04
N THR A 129 9.54 13.18 -17.58
CA THR A 129 10.93 12.96 -18.01
C THR A 129 11.35 13.77 -19.24
N LYS A 130 10.42 14.44 -19.93
CA LYS A 130 10.74 15.33 -21.07
C LYS A 130 10.80 16.81 -20.68
N ILE A 131 10.31 17.16 -19.49
CA ILE A 131 10.27 18.54 -18.98
C ILE A 131 11.54 18.89 -18.18
N PHE A 132 12.20 17.88 -17.61
CA PHE A 132 13.48 17.96 -16.90
C PHE A 132 14.58 17.28 -17.71
#